data_AF-A0A074LS38-F1
#
_entry.id   AF-A0A074LS38-F1
#
_cell.length_a   1.000
_cell.length_b   1.000
_cell.length_c   1.000
_cell.angle_alpha   90.00
_cell.angle_beta   90.00
_cell.angle_gamma   90.00
#
_symmetry.space_group_name_H-M   'P 1'
#
loop_
_entity.id
_entity.type
_entity.pdbx_description
1 polymer ?
#
loop_
_entity_poly.entity_id
_entity_poly.type
_entity_poly.pdbx_seq_one_letter_code
_entity_poly.pdbx_strand_id
1 'polypeptide(L)'
;MLLLQLVLGAVFLYSSVTKIVDVYSFSLILKSYDLLPEALIKPLAIALPMAEFLLGAAILFRPAARWAAAGIGLISLLFTGVMISKWGTVMPYGCGCFGPTEATPVGIVDVGKDVLLVLAALVVIIASKKSAR
;
A
#
# COMPACT_ATOMS: atom_id res chain seq x y z
N MET A 1 19.78 -6.69 -0.86
CA MET A 1 18.62 -7.50 -1.32
C MET A 1 17.73 -7.91 -0.14
N LEU A 2 18.23 -8.73 0.79
CA LEU A 2 17.49 -9.14 1.99
C LEU A 2 17.01 -7.96 2.84
N LEU A 3 17.86 -6.95 3.04
CA LEU A 3 17.48 -5.73 3.78
C LEU A 3 16.28 -5.02 3.14
N LEU A 4 16.25 -4.91 1.80
CA LEU A 4 15.16 -4.24 1.10
C LEU A 4 13.85 -5.03 1.22
N GLN A 5 13.92 -6.36 1.16
CA GLN A 5 12.77 -7.25 1.38
C GLN A 5 12.23 -7.14 2.80
N LEU A 6 13.12 -7.10 3.80
CA LEU A 6 12.76 -6.92 5.21
C LEU A 6 12.08 -5.56 5.43
N VAL A 7 12.63 -4.49 4.86
CA VAL A 7 12.04 -3.15 4.97
C VAL A 7 10.68 -3.09 4.28
N LEU A 8 10.56 -3.57 3.03
CA LEU A 8 9.29 -3.61 2.31
C LEU A 8 8.23 -4.43 3.04
N GLY A 9 8.60 -5.62 3.50
CA GLY A 9 7.72 -6.51 4.26
C GLY A 9 7.27 -5.85 5.56
N ALA A 10 8.20 -5.26 6.33
CA ALA A 10 7.88 -4.57 7.57
C ALA A 10 6.92 -3.38 7.36
N VAL A 11 7.15 -2.57 6.33
CA VAL A 11 6.27 -1.44 6.00
C VAL A 11 4.85 -1.90 5.65
N PHE A 12 4.72 -2.94 4.81
CA PHE A 12 3.41 -3.47 4.42
C PHE A 12 2.69 -4.18 5.57
N LEU A 13 3.43 -4.92 6.41
CA LEU A 13 2.87 -5.53 7.61
C LEU A 13 2.39 -4.47 8.60
N TYR A 14 3.20 -3.43 8.83
CA TYR A 14 2.79 -2.32 9.70
C TYR A 14 1.55 -1.59 9.16
N SER A 15 1.56 -1.21 7.88
CA SER A 15 0.44 -0.54 7.21
C SER A 15 -0.85 -1.38 7.20
N SER A 16 -0.75 -2.68 6.94
CA SER A 16 -1.93 -3.56 6.95
C SER A 16 -2.48 -3.77 8.36
N VAL A 17 -1.63 -3.96 9.37
CA VAL A 17 -2.07 -4.13 10.76
C VAL A 17 -2.82 -2.89 11.25
N THR A 18 -2.33 -1.67 10.96
CA THR A 18 -3.04 -0.46 11.37
C THR A 18 -4.41 -0.34 10.70
N LYS A 19 -4.55 -0.76 9.44
CA LYS A 19 -5.85 -0.78 8.72
C LYS A 19 -6.78 -1.91 9.19
N ILE A 20 -6.24 -3.07 9.60
CA ILE A 20 -7.04 -4.20 10.12
C ILE A 20 -7.57 -3.91 11.52
N VAL A 21 -6.77 -3.26 12.37
CA VAL A 21 -7.20 -2.89 13.74
C VAL A 21 -8.38 -1.92 13.70
N ASP A 22 -8.39 -0.98 12.74
CA ASP A 22 -9.46 -0.02 12.56
C ASP A 22 -10.01 0.00 11.13
N VAL A 23 -10.71 -1.08 10.78
CA VAL A 23 -11.40 -1.22 9.48
C VAL A 23 -12.44 -0.11 9.28
N TYR A 24 -13.05 0.37 10.37
CA TYR A 24 -14.06 1.41 10.29
C TYR A 24 -13.46 2.73 9.78
N SER A 25 -12.38 3.21 10.40
CA SER A 25 -11.67 4.40 9.94
C SER A 25 -11.12 4.23 8.53
N PHE A 26 -10.60 3.04 8.19
CA PHE A 26 -10.15 2.76 6.82
C PHE A 26 -11.29 2.81 5.80
N SER A 27 -12.49 2.36 6.15
CA SER A 27 -13.67 2.48 5.29
C SER A 27 -14.08 3.94 5.06
N LEU A 28 -13.92 4.81 6.07
CA LEU A 28 -14.16 6.26 5.94
C LEU A 28 -13.13 6.92 5.03
N ILE A 29 -11.86 6.53 5.15
CA ILE A 29 -10.79 6.93 4.23
C ILE A 29 -11.18 6.55 2.79
N LEU A 30 -11.51 5.28 2.53
CA LEU A 30 -11.94 4.82 1.20
C LEU A 30 -13.17 5.57 0.68
N LYS A 31 -14.14 5.86 1.55
CA LYS A 31 -15.32 6.68 1.22
C LYS A 31 -14.93 8.11 0.83
N SER A 32 -13.95 8.70 1.51
CA SER A 32 -13.49 10.08 1.25
C SER A 32 -12.83 10.26 -0.13
N TYR A 33 -12.33 9.16 -0.72
CA TYR A 33 -11.84 9.20 -2.10
C TYR A 33 -12.97 9.35 -3.12
N ASP A 34 -14.22 8.97 -2.82
CA ASP A 34 -15.36 9.11 -3.73
C ASP A 34 -15.13 8.49 -5.14
N LEU A 35 -14.26 7.47 -5.20
CA LEU A 35 -13.93 6.73 -6.43
C LEU A 35 -14.67 5.39 -6.54
N LEU A 36 -15.24 4.91 -5.43
CA LEU A 36 -15.79 3.57 -5.27
C LEU A 36 -17.28 3.65 -4.93
N PRO A 37 -18.13 2.78 -5.50
CA PRO A 37 -19.53 2.69 -5.10
C PRO A 37 -19.64 2.20 -3.66
N GLU A 38 -20.64 2.70 -2.92
CA GLU A 38 -20.77 2.44 -1.48
C GLU A 38 -20.81 0.94 -1.11
N ALA A 39 -21.39 0.11 -1.99
CA ALA A 39 -21.45 -1.34 -1.81
C ALA A 39 -20.06 -2.01 -1.81
N LEU A 40 -19.07 -1.43 -2.49
CA LEU A 40 -17.71 -1.96 -2.59
C LEU A 40 -16.78 -1.46 -1.47
N ILE A 41 -17.13 -0.38 -0.77
CA ILE A 41 -16.25 0.22 0.25
C ILE A 41 -15.96 -0.77 1.38
N LYS A 42 -16.99 -1.38 1.97
CA LYS A 42 -16.83 -2.34 3.07
C LYS A 42 -16.02 -3.59 2.69
N PRO A 43 -16.31 -4.29 1.57
CA PRO A 43 -15.50 -5.46 1.20
C PRO A 43 -14.06 -5.09 0.86
N LEU A 44 -13.81 -3.95 0.20
CA LEU A 44 -12.43 -3.51 -0.08
C LEU A 44 -11.68 -3.08 1.19
N ALA A 45 -12.36 -2.46 2.15
CA ALA A 45 -11.77 -2.08 3.44
C ALA A 45 -11.21 -3.28 4.20
N ILE A 46 -11.73 -4.48 3.95
CA ILE A 46 -11.26 -5.74 4.56
C ILE A 46 -10.27 -6.45 3.63
N ALA A 47 -10.59 -6.55 2.34
CA ALA A 47 -9.79 -7.31 1.37
C ALA A 47 -8.42 -6.69 1.09
N LEU A 48 -8.34 -5.36 0.99
CA LEU A 48 -7.08 -4.67 0.70
C LEU A 48 -6.05 -4.85 1.82
N PRO A 49 -6.35 -4.58 3.11
CA PRO A 49 -5.39 -4.80 4.18
C PRO A 49 -4.99 -6.28 4.32
N MET A 50 -5.92 -7.21 4.09
CA MET A 50 -5.58 -8.64 4.10
C MET A 50 -4.58 -9.00 3.00
N ALA A 51 -4.78 -8.47 1.78
CA ALA A 51 -3.86 -8.68 0.67
C ALA A 51 -2.49 -8.06 0.95
N GLU A 52 -2.46 -6.83 1.48
CA GLU A 52 -1.22 -6.15 1.91
C GLU A 52 -0.46 -6.96 2.96
N PHE A 53 -1.17 -7.51 3.95
CA PHE A 53 -0.59 -8.35 5.00
C PHE A 53 0.03 -9.63 4.42
N LEU A 54 -0.74 -10.36 3.59
CA LEU A 54 -0.27 -11.60 2.98
C LEU A 54 0.95 -11.36 2.07
N LEU A 55 0.96 -10.28 1.30
CA LEU A 55 2.08 -9.92 0.44
C LEU A 55 3.30 -9.46 1.26
N GLY A 56 3.07 -8.68 2.33
CA GLY A 56 4.10 -8.25 3.27
C GLY A 56 4.75 -9.41 4.03
N ALA A 57 3.99 -10.46 4.35
CA ALA A 57 4.53 -11.70 4.88
C ALA A 57 5.25 -12.53 3.80
N ALA A 58 4.64 -12.66 2.61
CA ALA A 58 5.17 -13.49 1.52
C ALA A 58 6.51 -12.98 0.97
N ILE A 59 6.77 -11.66 0.98
CA ILE A 59 8.04 -11.12 0.50
C ILE A 59 9.25 -11.53 1.34
N LEU A 60 9.02 -11.94 2.60
CA LEU A 60 10.05 -12.45 3.50
C LEU A 60 10.51 -13.86 3.10
N PHE A 61 9.70 -14.61 2.34
CA PHE A 61 10.03 -15.94 1.86
C PHE A 61 10.62 -15.87 0.44
N ARG A 62 11.91 -16.21 0.30
CA ARG A 62 12.67 -16.14 -0.97
C ARG A 62 11.96 -16.72 -2.21
N PRO A 63 11.30 -17.90 -2.19
CA PRO A 63 10.63 -18.43 -3.38
C PRO A 63 9.39 -17.61 -3.80
N ALA A 64 8.70 -16.98 -2.84
CA ALA A 64 7.52 -16.16 -3.09
C ALA A 64 7.85 -14.68 -3.33
N ALA A 65 9.06 -14.24 -2.96
CA ALA A 65 9.42 -12.82 -2.92
C ALA A 65 9.24 -12.07 -4.25
N ARG A 66 9.44 -12.74 -5.39
CA ARG A 66 9.23 -12.13 -6.71
C ARG A 66 7.76 -11.79 -6.95
N TRP A 67 6.86 -12.69 -6.57
CA TRP A 67 5.42 -12.56 -6.77
C TRP A 67 4.82 -11.61 -5.75
N ALA A 68 5.30 -11.70 -4.50
CA ALA A 68 4.96 -10.77 -3.44
C ALA A 68 5.35 -9.33 -3.79
N ALA A 69 6.57 -9.11 -4.30
CA ALA A 69 7.01 -7.79 -4.75
C ALA A 69 6.17 -7.26 -5.93
N ALA A 70 5.77 -8.12 -6.87
CA ALA A 70 4.87 -7.71 -7.94
C ALA A 70 3.49 -7.28 -7.42
N GLY A 71 2.92 -8.02 -6.47
CA GLY A 71 1.66 -7.66 -5.82
C GLY A 71 1.76 -6.35 -5.03
N ILE A 72 2.82 -6.18 -4.24
CA ILE A 72 3.10 -4.94 -3.51
C ILE A 72 3.20 -3.77 -4.48
N GLY A 73 3.99 -3.90 -5.55
CA GLY A 73 4.14 -2.86 -6.56
C GLY A 73 2.82 -2.49 -7.23
N LEU A 74 1.97 -3.48 -7.52
CA LEU A 74 0.66 -3.25 -8.11
C LEU A 74 -0.28 -2.48 -7.16
N ILE A 75 -0.36 -2.89 -5.90
CA ILE A 75 -1.18 -2.22 -4.88
C ILE A 75 -0.70 -0.78 -4.69
N SER A 76 0.61 -0.58 -4.50
CA SER A 76 1.18 0.77 -4.36
C SER A 76 0.93 1.63 -5.60
N LEU A 77 1.01 1.08 -6.82
CA LEU A 77 0.67 1.80 -8.05
C LEU A 77 -0.79 2.24 -8.09
N LEU A 78 -1.71 1.37 -7.67
CA LEU A 78 -3.14 1.69 -7.61
C LEU A 78 -3.39 2.81 -6.59
N PHE A 79 -2.85 2.72 -5.38
CA PHE A 79 -2.94 3.78 -4.38
C PHE A 79 -2.33 5.10 -4.87
N THR A 80 -1.17 5.05 -5.51
CA THR A 80 -0.52 6.21 -6.12
C THR A 80 -1.45 6.90 -7.12
N GLY A 81 -2.07 6.15 -8.03
CA GLY A 81 -3.00 6.70 -9.02
C GLY A 81 -4.24 7.35 -8.39
N VAL A 82 -4.78 6.72 -7.34
CA VAL A 82 -5.90 7.24 -6.56
C VAL A 82 -5.51 8.55 -5.84
N MET A 83 -4.33 8.61 -5.23
CA MET A 83 -3.82 9.83 -4.58
C MET A 83 -3.59 10.97 -5.58
N ILE A 84 -2.96 10.69 -6.72
CA ILE A 84 -2.74 11.69 -7.77
C ILE A 84 -4.08 12.26 -8.27
N SER A 85 -5.13 11.45 -8.36
CA SER A 85 -6.46 11.90 -8.76
C SER A 85 -7.09 12.89 -7.78
N LYS A 86 -6.64 12.91 -6.52
CA LYS A 86 -7.08 13.83 -5.47
C LYS A 86 -5.98 14.81 -5.04
N TRP A 87 -4.99 15.04 -5.91
CA TRP A 87 -3.87 15.92 -5.62
C TRP A 87 -4.34 17.32 -5.21
N GLY A 88 -3.79 17.87 -4.13
CA GLY A 88 -4.17 19.19 -3.60
C GLY A 88 -5.55 19.26 -2.94
N THR A 89 -6.30 18.15 -2.89
CA THR A 89 -7.56 18.07 -2.13
C THR A 89 -7.25 17.80 -0.67
N VAL A 90 -7.91 18.53 0.24
CA VAL A 90 -7.82 18.27 1.69
C VAL A 90 -8.64 17.02 2.01
N MET A 91 -7.97 15.98 2.48
CA MET A 91 -8.63 14.75 2.90
C MET A 91 -8.90 14.78 4.40
N PRO A 92 -10.14 14.53 4.83
CA PRO A 92 -10.53 14.66 6.25
C PRO A 92 -9.82 13.65 7.16
N TYR A 93 -9.32 12.55 6.61
CA TYR A 93 -8.62 11.48 7.34
C TYR A 93 -7.17 11.27 6.83
N GLY A 94 -6.64 12.24 6.07
CA GLY A 94 -5.35 12.14 5.39
C GLY A 94 -5.31 11.11 4.25
N CYS A 95 -4.09 10.73 3.83
CA CYS A 95 -3.84 9.80 2.72
C CYS A 95 -4.09 8.32 3.07
N GLY A 96 -4.26 8.00 4.36
CA GLY A 96 -4.70 6.68 4.83
C GLY A 96 -3.70 5.52 4.73
N CYS A 97 -2.51 5.72 4.16
CA CYS A 97 -1.49 4.66 4.02
C CYS A 97 -1.00 4.11 5.37
N PHE A 98 -1.06 4.88 6.46
CA PHE A 98 -0.61 4.44 7.80
C PHE A 98 -1.71 4.57 8.87
N GLY A 99 -2.98 4.56 8.45
CA GLY A 99 -4.14 4.84 9.30
C GLY A 99 -4.65 6.28 9.17
N PRO A 100 -5.70 6.64 9.92
CA PRO A 100 -6.26 7.98 9.89
C PRO A 100 -5.29 9.00 10.49
N THR A 101 -5.08 10.11 9.78
CA THR A 101 -4.34 11.27 10.29
C THR A 101 -5.24 12.51 10.32
N GLU A 102 -4.73 13.59 10.90
CA GLU A 102 -5.32 14.93 10.79
C GLU A 102 -5.62 15.28 9.32
N ALA A 103 -6.57 16.21 9.13
CA ALA A 103 -6.96 16.66 7.80
C ALA A 103 -5.77 17.34 7.10
N THR A 104 -5.28 16.73 6.02
CA THR A 104 -4.13 17.22 5.27
C THR A 104 -4.39 17.20 3.77
N PRO A 105 -3.85 18.16 3.01
CA PRO A 105 -3.88 18.10 1.55
C PRO A 105 -3.00 16.95 1.08
N VAL A 106 -3.45 16.20 0.08
CA VAL A 106 -2.61 15.21 -0.60
C VAL A 106 -1.43 15.95 -1.25
N GLY A 107 -0.24 15.72 -0.73
CA GLY A 107 0.97 16.41 -1.14
C GLY A 107 1.99 15.51 -1.84
N ILE A 108 3.08 16.14 -2.29
CA ILE A 108 4.20 15.45 -2.93
C ILE A 108 4.88 14.43 -2.00
N VAL A 109 4.81 14.64 -0.70
CA VAL A 109 5.39 13.73 0.29
C VAL A 109 4.61 12.41 0.35
N ASP A 110 3.29 12.45 0.26
CA ASP A 110 2.44 11.25 0.31
C ASP A 110 2.65 10.41 -0.95
N VAL A 111 2.57 11.05 -2.11
CA VAL A 111 2.83 10.39 -3.40
C VAL A 111 4.28 9.92 -3.50
N GLY A 112 5.23 10.69 -2.97
CA GLY A 112 6.66 10.32 -2.96
C GLY A 112 6.94 9.04 -2.17
N LYS A 113 6.25 8.82 -1.05
CA LYS A 113 6.36 7.58 -0.27
C LYS A 113 5.87 6.37 -1.07
N ASP A 114 4.71 6.47 -1.71
CA ASP A 114 4.16 5.37 -2.50
C ASP A 114 5.02 5.07 -3.74
N VAL A 115 5.51 6.11 -4.43
CA VAL A 115 6.45 5.95 -5.55
C VAL A 115 7.74 5.26 -5.09
N LEU A 116 8.27 5.61 -3.91
CA LEU A 116 9.43 4.94 -3.35
C LEU A 116 9.17 3.45 -3.10
N LEU A 117 7.99 3.08 -2.62
CA LEU A 117 7.59 1.68 -2.43
C LEU A 117 7.50 0.93 -3.78
N VAL A 118 6.95 1.57 -4.81
CA VAL A 118 6.92 1.00 -6.18
C VAL A 118 8.34 0.76 -6.70
N LEU A 119 9.24 1.73 -6.55
CA LEU A 119 10.64 1.59 -6.98
C LEU A 119 11.35 0.49 -6.20
N ALA A 120 11.16 0.41 -4.88
CA ALA A 120 11.72 -0.65 -4.05
C ALA A 120 11.21 -2.03 -4.51
N ALA A 121 9.92 -2.15 -4.83
CA ALA A 121 9.34 -3.38 -5.35
C ALA A 121 9.96 -3.79 -6.69
N LEU A 122 10.13 -2.84 -7.62
CA LEU A 122 10.79 -3.08 -8.91
C LEU A 122 12.24 -3.57 -8.75
N VAL A 123 13.00 -2.96 -7.83
CA VAL A 123 14.38 -3.39 -7.53
C VAL A 123 14.40 -4.84 -7.03
N VAL A 124 13.46 -5.23 -6.15
CA VAL A 124 13.34 -6.62 -5.69
C VAL A 124 13.01 -7.56 -6.85
N ILE A 125 12.09 -7.19 -7.75
CA ILE A 125 11.72 -8.03 -8.91
C ILE A 125 12.93 -8.24 -9.84
N ILE A 126 13.66 -7.16 -10.18
CA ILE A 126 14.79 -7.21 -11.10
C ILE A 126 15.93 -8.05 -10.51
N ALA A 127 16.29 -7.82 -9.26
CA ALA A 127 17.38 -8.55 -8.64
C ALA A 127 17.00 -10.00 -8.28
N SER A 128 15.71 -10.33 -8.11
CA SER A 128 15.25 -11.72 -8.01
C SER A 128 15.42 -12.48 -9.32
N LYS A 129 15.25 -11.84 -10.49
CA LYS A 129 15.58 -12.49 -11.78
C LYS A 129 17.07 -12.84 -11.90
N LYS A 130 17.94 -11.99 -11.37
CA LYS A 130 19.40 -12.19 -11.43
C LYS A 130 19.88 -13.36 -10.55
N SER A 131 19.16 -13.69 -9.48
CA SER A 131 19.51 -14.81 -8.59
C SER A 131 19.00 -16.17 -9.05
N ALA A 132 18.14 -16.22 -10.08
CA ALA A 132 17.57 -17.46 -10.64
C ALA A 132 18.19 -17.87 -11.99
N ARG A 133 19.17 -17.09 -12.48
CA ARG A 133 20.11 -17.47 -13.55
C ARG A 133 21.44 -17.82 -12.92
#